data_AF-A0A934AIK0-F1
#
_entry.id   AF-A0A934AIK0-F1
#
_cell.length_a   1.000
_cell.length_b   1.000
_cell.length_c   1.000
_cell.angle_alpha   90.00
_cell.angle_beta   90.00
_cell.angle_gamma   90.00
#
_symmetry.space_group_name_H-M   'P 1'
#
loop_
_entity.id
_entity.type
_entity.pdbx_description
1 polymer ?
#
loop_
_entity_poly.entity_id
_entity_poly.type
_entity_poly.pdbx_seq_one_letter_code
_entity_poly.pdbx_strand_id
1 'polypeptide(L)'
;MTRTQILIETWQHRFLAGLAHKRGLSLSALIREWIDEKAAAVKDAGKQDPLYDIVGMVEDGAPDVSDDPDSYLYGGKGPGR
;
A
#
# COMPACT_ATOMS: atom_id res chain seq x y z
N MET A 1 -2.07 -15.73 6.16
CA MET A 1 -2.37 -15.23 4.80
C MET A 1 -3.68 -14.47 4.85
N THR A 2 -3.69 -13.24 4.34
CA THR A 2 -4.88 -12.38 4.26
C THR A 2 -5.25 -12.21 2.79
N ARG A 3 -6.56 -12.13 2.47
CA ARG A 3 -7.02 -11.89 1.10
C ARG A 3 -7.11 -10.39 0.84
N THR A 4 -6.27 -9.88 -0.07
CA THR A 4 -6.29 -8.49 -0.50
C THR A 4 -6.81 -8.40 -1.93
N GLN A 5 -7.73 -7.47 -2.19
CA GLN A 5 -8.19 -7.11 -3.53
C GLN A 5 -7.55 -5.78 -3.93
N ILE A 6 -6.95 -5.74 -5.11
CA ILE A 6 -6.26 -4.54 -5.62
C ILE A 6 -6.84 -4.25 -6.99
N LEU A 7 -7.29 -3.01 -7.20
CA LEU A 7 -7.68 -2.53 -8.52
C LEU A 7 -6.45 -2.03 -9.25
N ILE A 8 -6.22 -2.51 -10.46
CA ILE A 8 -5.10 -2.11 -11.31
C ILE A 8 -5.61 -1.78 -12.71
N GLU A 9 -4.84 -0.97 -13.42
CA GLU A 9 -5.09 -0.64 -14.81
C GLU A 9 -5.06 -1.91 -15.70
N THR A 10 -5.83 -1.89 -16.78
CA THR A 10 -5.89 -3.02 -17.71
C THR A 10 -4.51 -3.36 -18.29
N TRP A 11 -3.69 -2.34 -18.58
CA TRP A 11 -2.34 -2.55 -19.11
C TRP A 11 -1.41 -3.20 -18.08
N GLN A 12 -1.54 -2.85 -16.80
CA GLN A 12 -0.76 -3.46 -15.70
C GLN A 12 -1.11 -4.93 -15.57
N HIS A 13 -2.40 -5.27 -15.59
CA HIS A 13 -2.83 -6.66 -15.56
C HIS A 13 -2.25 -7.47 -16.72
N ARG A 14 -2.34 -6.95 -17.96
CA ARG A 14 -1.78 -7.62 -19.15
C ARG A 14 -0.27 -7.82 -19.06
N PHE A 15 0.44 -6.80 -18.59
CA PHE A 15 1.88 -6.88 -18.37
C PHE A 15 2.24 -7.99 -17.36
N LEU A 16 1.59 -7.98 -16.19
CA LEU A 16 1.83 -8.97 -15.14
C LEU A 16 1.46 -10.39 -15.60
N ALA A 17 0.35 -10.56 -16.30
CA ALA A 17 -0.07 -11.86 -16.84
C ALA A 17 0.94 -12.40 -17.87
N GLY A 18 1.43 -11.54 -18.78
CA GLY A 18 2.45 -11.93 -19.74
C GLY A 18 3.76 -12.33 -19.08
N LEU A 19 4.17 -11.64 -18.01
CA LEU A 19 5.37 -11.97 -17.26
C LEU A 19 5.22 -13.26 -16.45
N ALA A 20 4.09 -13.44 -15.78
CA ALA A 20 3.77 -14.64 -15.02
C ALA A 20 3.78 -15.88 -15.93
N HIS A 21 3.19 -15.78 -17.12
CA HIS A 21 3.22 -16.85 -18.12
C HIS A 21 4.65 -17.19 -18.58
N LYS A 22 5.47 -16.18 -18.90
CA LYS A 22 6.88 -16.38 -19.27
C LYS A 22 7.71 -17.06 -18.19
N ARG A 23 7.38 -16.83 -16.91
CA ARG A 23 8.07 -17.44 -15.76
C ARG A 23 7.44 -18.75 -15.28
N GLY A 24 6.32 -19.18 -15.85
CA GLY A 24 5.57 -20.35 -15.38
C GLY A 24 4.97 -20.19 -13.98
N LEU A 25 4.71 -18.95 -13.56
CA LEU A 25 4.17 -18.62 -12.23
C LEU A 25 2.69 -18.21 -12.32
N SER A 26 1.97 -18.36 -11.20
CA SER A 26 0.67 -17.70 -11.07
C SER A 26 0.85 -16.19 -10.83
N LEU A 27 -0.15 -15.39 -11.19
CA LEU A 27 -0.13 -13.95 -10.97
C LEU A 27 0.12 -13.61 -9.49
N SER A 28 -0.55 -14.31 -8.58
CA SER A 28 -0.36 -14.11 -7.14
C SER A 28 1.01 -14.55 -6.65
N ALA A 29 1.63 -15.57 -7.25
CA ALA A 29 3.01 -15.96 -6.91
C ALA A 29 4.00 -14.89 -7.35
N LEU A 30 3.88 -14.38 -8.58
CA LEU A 30 4.71 -13.29 -9.10
C LEU A 30 4.59 -12.03 -8.24
N ILE A 31 3.36 -11.62 -7.90
CA ILE A 31 3.11 -10.43 -7.07
C ILE A 31 3.74 -10.62 -5.68
N ARG A 32 3.62 -11.80 -5.07
CA ARG A 32 4.25 -12.07 -3.76
C ARG A 32 5.78 -12.01 -3.83
N GLU A 33 6.40 -12.64 -4.84
CA GLU A 33 7.85 -12.59 -5.05
C GLU A 33 8.35 -11.15 -5.13
N TRP A 34 7.66 -10.30 -5.88
CA TRP A 34 8.01 -8.88 -5.98
C TRP A 34 7.79 -8.09 -4.70
N ILE A 35 6.72 -8.38 -3.95
CA ILE A 35 6.50 -7.78 -2.63
C ILE A 35 7.63 -8.19 -1.69
N ASP A 36 8.03 -9.46 -1.68
CA ASP A 36 9.11 -9.97 -0.82
C ASP A 36 10.46 -9.33 -1.19
N GLU A 37 10.79 -9.24 -2.49
CA GLU A 37 11.99 -8.57 -3.00
C GLU A 37 12.03 -7.08 -2.60
N LYS A 38 10.90 -6.37 -2.76
CA LYS A 38 10.81 -4.95 -2.39
C LYS A 38 10.86 -4.75 -0.89
N ALA A 39 10.19 -5.59 -0.11
CA ALA A 39 10.23 -5.53 1.35
C ALA A 39 11.64 -5.82 1.89
N ALA A 40 12.37 -6.77 1.29
CA ALA A 40 13.77 -7.03 1.63
C ALA A 40 14.65 -5.81 1.35
N ALA A 41 14.51 -5.19 0.17
CA ALA A 41 15.24 -3.98 -0.18
C ALA A 41 14.93 -2.80 0.77
N VAL A 42 13.68 -2.62 1.19
CA VAL A 42 13.30 -1.60 2.18
C VAL A 42 13.89 -1.91 3.56
N LYS A 43 13.89 -3.16 4.01
CA LYS A 43 14.52 -3.55 5.29
C LYS A 43 16.03 -3.29 5.29
N ASP A 44 16.70 -3.52 4.18
CA ASP A 44 18.14 -3.24 4.06
C ASP A 44 18.42 -1.73 3.97
N ALA A 45 17.53 -0.94 3.38
CA ALA A 45 17.60 0.52 3.37
C ALA A 45 17.27 1.15 4.75
N GLY A 46 16.33 0.58 5.50
CA GLY A 46 15.94 1.03 6.85
C GLY A 46 17.04 0.89 7.90
N LYS A 47 18.07 0.05 7.64
CA LYS A 47 19.30 0.07 8.46
C LYS A 47 20.10 1.38 8.35
N GLN A 48 19.79 2.25 7.39
CA GLN A 48 20.57 3.46 7.10
C GLN A 48 19.77 4.77 7.25
N ASP A 49 18.44 4.75 7.42
CA ASP A 49 17.64 5.99 7.52
C ASP A 49 16.46 5.88 8.52
N PRO A 50 16.48 6.64 9.64
CA PRO A 50 15.43 6.66 10.67
C PRO A 50 14.03 7.09 10.18
N LEU A 51 13.88 7.69 9.00
CA LEU A 51 12.58 8.13 8.48
C LEU A 51 11.74 6.98 7.90
N TYR A 52 12.36 5.88 7.43
CA TYR A 52 11.62 4.75 6.88
C TYR A 52 10.92 3.89 7.95
N ASP A 53 11.36 3.95 9.21
CA ASP A 53 10.66 3.32 10.34
C ASP A 53 9.28 3.94 10.63
N ILE A 54 9.02 5.15 10.10
CA ILE A 54 7.73 5.85 10.25
C ILE A 54 6.71 5.35 9.21
N VAL A 55 7.16 4.87 8.05
CA VAL A 55 6.29 4.40 6.96
C VAL A 55 5.82 2.97 7.28
N GLY A 56 4.65 2.86 7.90
CA GLY A 56 4.03 1.59 8.30
C GLY A 56 3.87 1.38 9.81
N MET A 57 4.23 2.38 10.62
CA MET A 57 4.03 2.37 12.08
C MET A 57 2.58 2.70 12.50
N VAL A 58 1.72 3.06 11.56
CA VAL A 58 0.32 3.45 11.80
C VAL A 58 -0.58 2.38 11.20
N GLU A 59 -1.29 1.63 12.05
CA GLU A 59 -2.45 0.84 11.62
C GLU A 59 -3.51 1.81 11.07
N ASP A 60 -4.13 1.45 9.93
CA ASP A 60 -5.13 2.25 9.21
C ASP A 60 -6.03 3.07 10.17
N GLY A 61 -5.93 4.40 10.06
CA GLY A 61 -6.91 5.31 10.64
C GLY A 61 -8.21 5.28 9.83
N ALA A 62 -9.28 5.91 10.35
CA ALA A 62 -10.53 6.01 9.59
C ALA A 62 -10.26 6.62 8.19
N PRO A 63 -10.83 6.04 7.11
CA PRO A 63 -10.43 6.30 5.73
C PRO A 63 -10.66 7.74 5.25
N ASP A 64 -11.38 8.54 6.03
CA ASP A 64 -11.81 9.91 5.76
C ASP A 64 -11.00 10.98 6.52
N VAL A 65 -10.09 10.58 7.42
CA VAL A 65 -9.28 11.54 8.22
C VAL A 65 -8.39 12.42 7.34
N SER A 66 -7.98 11.91 6.17
CA SER A 66 -7.20 12.69 5.20
C SER A 66 -8.05 13.57 4.29
N ASP A 67 -9.35 13.25 4.15
CA ASP A 67 -10.28 13.95 3.25
C ASP A 67 -10.97 15.12 3.98
N ASP A 68 -11.20 15.00 5.29
CA ASP A 68 -11.72 16.08 6.14
C ASP A 68 -11.07 16.09 7.54
N PRO A 69 -9.79 16.50 7.65
CA PRO A 69 -9.09 16.54 8.92
C PRO A 69 -9.73 17.53 9.91
N ASP A 70 -10.43 18.56 9.42
CA ASP A 70 -11.06 19.57 10.25
C ASP A 70 -12.23 19.02 11.06
N SER A 71 -12.99 18.08 10.49
CA SER A 71 -14.07 17.39 11.22
C SER A 71 -13.56 16.58 12.42
N TYR A 72 -12.35 16.00 12.28
CA TYR A 72 -11.69 15.18 13.29
C TYR A 72 -10.95 16.00 14.35
N LEU A 73 -10.35 17.12 13.95
CA LEU A 73 -9.57 17.98 14.85
C LEU A 73 -10.44 18.98 15.62
N TYR A 74 -11.54 19.44 15.03
CA TYR A 74 -12.36 20.49 15.60
C TYR A 74 -13.79 20.07 15.93
N GLY A 75 -14.14 18.79 15.70
CA GLY A 75 -15.42 18.19 16.11
C GLY A 75 -16.62 18.94 15.54
N GLY A 76 -17.04 18.55 14.33
CA GLY A 76 -18.11 19.20 13.56
C GLY A 76 -19.23 19.88 14.35
N LYS A 77 -19.06 21.18 14.61
CA LYS A 77 -20.07 22.25 14.66
C LYS A 77 -19.36 23.59 14.91
N GLY A 78 -18.96 24.27 13.85
CA GLY A 78 -18.77 25.72 13.93
C GLY A 78 -20.13 26.40 14.18
N PRO A 79 -20.25 27.34 15.14
CA PRO A 79 -21.52 27.99 15.44
C PRO A 79 -21.94 28.89 14.27
N GLY A 80 -23.24 28.85 13.95
CA GLY A 80 -23.82 29.53 12.81
C GLY A 80 -23.49 31.02 12.69
N ARG A 81 -23.47 31.47 11.43
CA ARG A 81 -23.84 32.82 11.01
C ARG A 81 -24.62 32.73 9.71
#